data_AF-A0A4R2TL29-F1
#
_entry.id   AF-A0A4R2TL29-F1
#
_cell.length_a   1.000
_cell.length_b   1.000
_cell.length_c   1.000
_cell.angle_alpha   90.00
_cell.angle_beta   90.00
_cell.angle_gamma   90.00
#
_symmetry.space_group_name_H-M   'P 1'
#
loop_
_entity.id
_entity.type
_entity.pdbx_description
1 polymer ?
#
loop_
_entity_poly.entity_id
_entity_poly.type
_entity_poly.pdbx_seq_one_letter_code
_entity_poly.pdbx_strand_id
1 'polypeptide(L)'
;MTIPGVGPVIATALVALAPAASTFRRGRDFAAWLGLVPRQHSSGGKERPGRTTKMDERSLRRLLIIGASSVTKVAARDPDKAGAWLAGMLARKPRMLITAALANKMARTVWALMAHGGSYRTPAAAV
;
A
#
# COMPACT_ATOMS: atom_id res chain seq x y z
N MET A 1 -2.65 -16.82 -6.35
CA MET A 1 -3.27 -15.55 -6.77
C MET A 1 -2.37 -14.39 -6.39
N THR A 2 -2.11 -13.49 -7.33
CA THR A 2 -1.19 -12.35 -7.19
C THR A 2 -1.91 -11.16 -6.54
N ILE A 3 -1.26 -10.42 -5.65
CA ILE A 3 -1.83 -9.18 -5.07
C ILE A 3 -2.16 -8.21 -6.24
N PRO A 4 -3.39 -7.69 -6.34
CA PRO A 4 -3.74 -6.71 -7.37
C PRO A 4 -2.80 -5.50 -7.34
N GLY A 5 -2.23 -5.17 -8.49
CA GLY A 5 -1.25 -4.08 -8.63
C GLY A 5 0.19 -4.46 -8.30
N VAL A 6 0.48 -5.70 -7.87
CA VAL A 6 1.84 -6.23 -7.74
C VAL A 6 2.12 -7.16 -8.92
N GLY A 7 2.83 -6.67 -9.94
CA GLY A 7 3.29 -7.49 -11.07
C GLY A 7 4.68 -8.10 -10.84
N PRO A 8 5.21 -8.88 -11.79
CA PRO A 8 6.53 -9.53 -11.68
C PRO A 8 7.66 -8.55 -11.33
N VAL A 9 7.70 -7.36 -11.95
CA VAL A 9 8.72 -6.34 -11.65
C VAL A 9 8.66 -5.87 -10.20
N ILE A 10 7.45 -5.64 -9.67
CA ILE A 10 7.26 -5.20 -8.29
C ILE A 10 7.57 -6.34 -7.33
N ALA A 11 7.16 -7.57 -7.66
CA ALA A 11 7.45 -8.76 -6.87
C ALA A 11 8.96 -9.02 -6.77
N THR A 12 9.68 -8.99 -7.90
CA THR A 12 11.14 -9.14 -7.93
C THR A 12 11.83 -8.02 -7.16
N ALA A 13 11.39 -6.77 -7.32
CA ALA A 13 11.96 -5.66 -6.56
C ALA A 13 11.72 -5.81 -5.05
N LEU A 14 10.54 -6.28 -4.63
CA LEU A 14 10.25 -6.56 -3.23
C LEU A 14 11.17 -7.65 -2.68
N VAL A 15 11.38 -8.74 -3.41
CA VAL A 15 12.31 -9.81 -2.98
C VAL A 15 13.76 -9.32 -2.93
N ALA A 16 14.17 -8.49 -3.89
CA ALA A 16 15.55 -8.04 -4.01
C ALA A 16 15.93 -6.92 -3.02
N LEU A 17 14.98 -6.03 -2.69
CA LEU A 17 15.26 -4.79 -1.96
C LEU A 17 14.62 -4.72 -0.57
N ALA A 18 13.55 -5.48 -0.32
CA ALA A 18 12.91 -5.45 0.99
C ALA A 18 13.74 -6.25 2.00
N PRO A 19 13.95 -5.73 3.23
CA PRO A 19 14.52 -6.52 4.32
C PRO A 19 13.64 -7.73 4.65
N ALA A 20 14.20 -8.70 5.36
CA ALA A 20 13.42 -9.79 5.95
C ALA A 20 12.23 -9.23 6.75
N ALA A 21 11.08 -9.90 6.67
CA ALA A 21 9.86 -9.39 7.30
C ALA A 21 9.99 -9.27 8.83
N SER A 22 10.84 -10.09 9.45
CA SER A 22 11.19 -10.07 10.88
C SER A 22 11.87 -8.77 11.35
N THR A 23 12.46 -7.99 10.43
CA THR A 23 13.01 -6.66 10.73
C THR A 23 11.92 -5.68 11.19
N PHE A 24 10.66 -5.93 10.84
CA PHE A 24 9.53 -5.07 11.17
C PHE A 24 8.57 -5.78 12.13
N ARG A 25 8.16 -5.10 13.19
CA ARG A 25 7.22 -5.66 14.18
C ARG A 25 5.83 -5.83 13.60
N ARG A 26 5.39 -4.88 12.76
CA ARG A 26 4.06 -4.86 12.13
C ARG A 26 4.13 -4.28 10.73
N GLY A 27 3.17 -4.63 9.86
CA GLY A 27 3.13 -4.10 8.49
C GLY A 27 2.97 -2.58 8.37
N ARG A 28 2.54 -1.89 9.44
CA ARG A 28 2.56 -0.41 9.49
C ARG A 28 3.99 0.14 9.51
N ASP A 29 4.91 -0.57 10.17
CA ASP A 29 6.32 -0.20 10.27
C ASP A 29 7.00 -0.37 8.90
N PHE A 30 6.66 -1.45 8.18
CA PHE A 30 7.08 -1.66 6.79
C PHE A 30 6.56 -0.57 5.86
N ALA A 31 5.27 -0.22 5.94
CA ALA A 31 4.71 0.87 5.14
C ALA A 31 5.33 2.24 5.47
N ALA A 32 5.70 2.47 6.73
CA ALA A 32 6.42 3.69 7.13
C ALA A 32 7.85 3.71 6.58
N TRP A 33 8.56 2.58 6.61
CA TRP A 33 9.90 2.44 6.02
C TRP A 33 9.89 2.66 4.50
N LEU A 34 8.84 2.19 3.81
CA LEU A 34 8.59 2.48 2.40
C LEU A 34 8.15 3.92 2.11
N GLY A 35 8.05 4.80 3.12
CA GLY A 35 7.61 6.17 2.93
C GLY A 35 6.18 6.26 2.39
N LEU A 36 5.28 5.35 2.76
CA LEU A 36 3.85 5.39 2.42
C LEU A 36 2.99 5.96 3.56
N VAL A 37 3.63 6.40 4.66
CA VAL A 37 2.99 7.00 5.84
C VAL A 37 3.58 8.40 6.04
N PRO A 38 2.76 9.42 6.33
CA PRO A 38 3.26 10.76 6.66
C PRO A 38 4.12 10.73 7.94
N ARG A 39 5.18 11.54 7.99
CA ARG A 39 6.04 11.64 9.17
C ARG A 39 5.26 12.17 10.36
N GLN A 40 5.39 11.57 11.55
CA GLN A 40 4.72 12.05 12.75
C GLN A 40 5.59 13.10 13.48
N HIS A 41 5.04 14.30 13.71
CA HIS A 41 5.65 15.39 14.51
C HIS A 41 4.78 15.70 15.75
N SER A 42 4.29 14.65 16.42
CA SER A 42 3.35 14.80 17.54
C SER A 42 4.11 15.00 18.85
N SER A 43 3.63 15.92 19.69
CA SER A 43 4.14 16.16 21.04
C SER A 43 3.00 16.54 21.98
N GLY A 44 3.12 16.23 23.28
CA GLY A 44 2.15 16.62 24.31
C GLY A 44 0.69 16.22 24.00
N GLY A 45 0.46 15.02 23.46
CA GLY A 45 -0.88 14.53 23.10
C GLY A 45 -1.51 15.15 21.84
N LYS A 46 -0.81 16.05 21.14
CA LYS A 46 -1.30 16.66 19.89
C LYS A 46 -0.75 15.92 18.69
N GLU A 47 -1.63 15.26 17.93
CA GLU A 47 -1.25 14.64 16.68
C GLU A 47 -0.96 15.69 15.60
N ARG A 48 0.24 15.64 15.03
CA ARG A 48 0.67 16.50 13.93
C ARG A 48 1.32 15.66 12.84
N PRO A 49 0.55 15.16 11.86
CA PRO A 49 1.12 14.51 10.69
C PRO A 49 1.82 15.56 9.80
N GLY A 50 3.05 15.25 9.41
CA GLY A 50 3.88 16.05 8.52
C GLY A 50 4.00 15.44 7.12
N ARG A 51 5.00 15.89 6.35
CA ARG A 51 5.24 15.38 4.99
C ARG A 51 5.75 13.93 5.03
N THR A 52 5.48 13.20 3.96
CA THR A 52 6.12 11.91 3.70
C THR A 52 7.64 12.07 3.62
N THR A 53 8.38 11.17 4.27
CA THR A 53 9.85 11.21 4.31
C THR A 53 10.44 10.88 2.93
N LYS A 54 11.67 11.35 2.68
CA LYS A 54 12.49 11.02 1.48
C LYS A 54 13.61 10.02 1.79
N MET A 55 13.65 9.51 3.02
CA MET A 55 14.66 8.57 3.55
C MET A 55 14.29 7.11 3.27
N ASP A 56 13.17 6.89 2.60
CA ASP A 56 12.63 5.58 2.26
C ASP A 56 13.29 4.98 1.02
N GLU A 57 13.02 3.70 0.78
CA GLU A 57 13.38 3.05 -0.48
C GLU A 57 12.51 3.57 -1.63
N ARG A 58 12.96 4.67 -2.24
CA ARG A 58 12.20 5.45 -3.22
C ARG A 58 11.75 4.61 -4.41
N SER A 59 12.53 3.58 -4.77
CA SER A 59 12.25 2.66 -5.86
C SER A 59 11.01 1.83 -5.55
N LEU A 60 10.96 1.18 -4.39
CA LEU A 60 9.81 0.38 -3.95
C LEU A 60 8.57 1.24 -3.74
N ARG A 61 8.70 2.44 -3.16
CA ARG A 61 7.58 3.37 -3.04
C ARG A 61 6.99 3.71 -4.41
N ARG A 62 7.84 4.10 -5.37
CA ARG A 62 7.41 4.47 -6.72
C ARG A 62 6.72 3.29 -7.41
N LEU A 63 7.30 2.10 -7.32
CA LEU A 63 6.73 0.88 -7.90
C LEU A 63 5.35 0.55 -7.32
N LEU A 64 5.19 0.62 -6.00
CA LEU A 64 3.89 0.38 -5.35
C LEU A 64 2.85 1.44 -5.71
N ILE A 65 3.24 2.71 -5.83
CA ILE A 65 2.34 3.78 -6.30
C ILE A 65 1.91 3.57 -7.75
N ILE A 66 2.84 3.16 -8.64
CA ILE A 66 2.53 2.85 -10.04
C ILE A 66 1.57 1.65 -10.11
N GLY A 67 1.86 0.60 -9.35
CA GLY A 67 1.00 -0.58 -9.23
C GLY A 67 -0.40 -0.26 -8.71
N ALA A 68 -0.50 0.57 -7.66
CA ALA A 68 -1.78 1.05 -7.16
C ALA A 68 -2.51 1.94 -8.18
N SER A 69 -1.79 2.74 -8.95
CA SER A 69 -2.36 3.63 -9.96
C SER A 69 -3.03 2.85 -11.10
N SER A 70 -2.44 1.73 -11.52
CA SER A 70 -3.04 0.86 -12.55
C SER A 70 -4.35 0.24 -12.05
N VAL A 71 -4.37 -0.27 -10.81
CA VAL A 71 -5.59 -0.81 -10.18
C VAL A 71 -6.65 0.27 -10.04
N THR A 72 -6.26 1.46 -9.57
CA THR A 72 -7.17 2.60 -9.38
C THR A 72 -7.73 3.09 -10.72
N LYS A 73 -6.93 3.07 -11.79
CA LYS A 73 -7.39 3.43 -13.15
C LYS A 73 -8.43 2.46 -13.67
N VAL A 74 -8.25 1.16 -13.45
CA VAL A 74 -9.26 0.14 -13.82
C VAL A 74 -10.52 0.33 -12.99
N ALA A 75 -10.40 0.47 -11.67
CA ALA A 75 -11.53 0.68 -10.77
C ALA A 75 -12.34 1.96 -11.05
N ALA A 76 -11.69 3.01 -11.56
CA ALA A 76 -12.38 4.24 -11.97
C ALA A 76 -13.14 4.08 -13.30
N ARG A 77 -12.77 3.11 -14.14
CA ARG A 77 -13.46 2.80 -15.41
C ARG A 77 -14.58 1.79 -15.21
N ASP A 78 -14.38 0.85 -14.31
CA ASP A 78 -15.30 -0.26 -14.03
C ASP A 78 -15.43 -0.42 -12.50
N PRO A 79 -16.31 0.37 -11.86
CA PRO A 79 -16.51 0.34 -10.42
C PRO A 79 -17.07 -0.99 -9.90
N ASP A 80 -17.82 -1.73 -10.72
CA ASP A 80 -18.44 -3.01 -10.34
C ASP A 80 -17.39 -4.11 -10.18
N LYS A 81 -16.31 -4.03 -10.97
CA LYS A 81 -15.12 -4.89 -10.80
C LYS A 81 -14.19 -4.41 -9.69
N ALA A 82 -14.39 -3.20 -9.17
CA ALA A 82 -13.63 -2.72 -8.02
C ALA A 82 -14.25 -3.22 -6.72
N GLY A 83 -13.44 -3.71 -5.78
CA GLY A 83 -13.96 -4.02 -4.45
C GLY A 83 -14.65 -2.80 -3.83
N ALA A 84 -15.76 -3.02 -3.12
CA ALA A 84 -16.67 -1.97 -2.61
C ALA A 84 -15.94 -0.79 -1.94
N TRP A 85 -14.88 -1.07 -1.18
CA TRP A 85 -14.05 -0.03 -0.55
C TRP A 85 -13.38 0.92 -1.56
N LEU A 86 -12.80 0.39 -2.64
CA LEU A 86 -12.08 1.19 -3.64
C LEU A 86 -13.04 2.04 -4.46
N ALA A 87 -14.17 1.44 -4.90
CA ALA A 87 -15.24 2.15 -5.59
C ALA A 87 -15.80 3.30 -4.72
N GLY A 88 -16.18 3.00 -3.47
CA GLY A 88 -16.72 3.99 -2.54
C GLY A 88 -15.72 5.08 -2.14
N MET A 89 -14.42 4.79 -2.16
CA MET A 89 -13.35 5.78 -1.96
C MET A 89 -13.21 6.69 -3.18
N LEU A 90 -13.21 6.14 -4.39
CA LEU A 90 -13.10 6.90 -5.65
C LEU A 90 -14.28 7.82 -5.90
N ALA A 91 -15.48 7.46 -5.43
CA ALA A 91 -16.65 8.32 -5.51
C ALA A 91 -16.55 9.59 -4.65
N ARG A 92 -15.70 9.61 -3.61
CA ARG A 92 -15.68 10.68 -2.59
C ARG A 92 -14.38 11.46 -2.49
N LYS A 93 -13.28 10.97 -3.06
CA LYS A 93 -11.94 11.55 -2.86
C LYS A 93 -11.15 11.60 -4.17
N PRO A 94 -10.19 12.53 -4.29
CA PRO A 94 -9.33 12.62 -5.46
C PRO A 94 -8.54 11.32 -5.72
N ARG A 95 -8.42 10.95 -7.00
CA ARG A 95 -7.79 9.68 -7.44
C ARG A 95 -6.40 9.44 -6.88
N MET A 96 -5.56 10.48 -6.83
CA MET A 96 -4.19 10.34 -6.32
C MET A 96 -4.13 10.07 -4.82
N LEU A 97 -5.07 10.61 -4.04
CA LEU A 97 -5.20 10.32 -2.62
C LEU A 97 -5.57 8.84 -2.42
N ILE A 98 -6.52 8.35 -3.23
CA ILE A 98 -6.93 6.93 -3.19
C ILE A 98 -5.81 6.00 -3.64
N THR A 99 -5.05 6.40 -4.66
CA THR A 99 -3.90 5.64 -5.15
C THR A 99 -2.84 5.46 -4.06
N ALA A 100 -2.51 6.55 -3.34
CA ALA A 100 -1.58 6.49 -2.21
C ALA A 100 -2.11 5.61 -1.06
N ALA A 101 -3.40 5.71 -0.74
CA ALA A 101 -4.03 4.86 0.28
C ALA A 101 -4.02 3.38 -0.12
N LEU A 102 -4.28 3.07 -1.39
CA LEU A 102 -4.22 1.70 -1.91
C LEU A 102 -2.79 1.15 -1.88
N ALA A 103 -1.78 1.94 -2.25
CA ALA A 103 -0.38 1.55 -2.14
C ALA A 103 0.00 1.20 -0.68
N ASN A 104 -0.48 1.98 0.29
CA ASN A 104 -0.27 1.68 1.71
C ASN A 104 -0.94 0.35 2.12
N LYS A 105 -2.17 0.09 1.66
CA LYS A 105 -2.86 -1.19 1.88
C LYS A 105 -2.12 -2.37 1.25
N MET A 106 -1.60 -2.20 0.03
CA MET A 106 -0.78 -3.20 -0.66
C MET A 106 0.50 -3.49 0.12
N ALA A 107 1.23 -2.47 0.57
CA ALA A 107 2.45 -2.65 1.36
C ALA A 107 2.22 -3.48 2.63
N ARG A 108 1.12 -3.20 3.35
CA ARG A 108 0.76 -3.96 4.56
C ARG A 108 0.39 -5.43 4.23
N THR A 109 -0.22 -5.65 3.07
CA THR A 109 -0.57 -7.00 2.59
C THR A 109 0.70 -7.76 2.20
N VAL A 110 1.61 -7.12 1.46
CA VAL A 110 2.92 -7.67 1.09
C VAL A 110 3.68 -8.10 2.34
N TRP A 111 3.79 -7.22 3.34
CA TRP A 111 4.45 -7.57 4.60
C TRP A 111 3.81 -8.77 5.30
N ALA A 112 2.47 -8.83 5.35
CA ALA A 112 1.78 -9.95 5.99
C ALA A 112 2.09 -11.28 5.29
N LEU A 113 2.14 -11.30 3.95
CA LEU A 113 2.51 -12.49 3.20
C LEU A 113 4.00 -12.86 3.37
N MET A 114 4.89 -11.87 3.45
CA MET A 114 6.31 -12.14 3.74
C MET A 114 6.52 -12.66 5.17
N ALA A 115 5.76 -12.16 6.15
CA ALA A 115 5.91 -12.52 7.56
C ALA A 115 5.27 -13.85 7.93
N HIS A 116 4.13 -14.18 7.34
CA HIS A 116 3.32 -15.35 7.71
C HIS A 116 3.26 -16.41 6.61
N GLY A 117 3.82 -16.14 5.43
CA GLY A 117 3.67 -16.98 4.27
C GLY A 117 2.23 -17.00 3.73
N GLY A 118 1.96 -17.97 2.85
CA GLY A 118 0.65 -18.17 2.25
C GLY A 118 0.41 -17.39 0.96
N SER A 119 -0.80 -17.55 0.42
CA SER A 119 -1.23 -16.90 -0.82
C SER A 119 -2.17 -15.74 -0.53
N TYR A 120 -2.09 -14.68 -1.33
CA TYR A 120 -3.04 -13.60 -1.30
C TYR A 120 -4.47 -14.13 -1.51
N ARG A 121 -5.38 -13.76 -0.61
CA ARG A 121 -6.82 -13.97 -0.73
C ARG A 121 -7.49 -12.62 -0.85
N THR A 122 -8.35 -12.47 -1.85
CA THR A 122 -9.18 -11.27 -1.96
C THR A 122 -10.03 -11.14 -0.70
N PRO A 123 -9.95 -10.02 0.04
CA PRO A 123 -10.76 -9.84 1.23
C PRO A 123 -12.24 -9.88 0.83
N ALA A 124 -13.03 -10.69 1.53
CA ALA A 124 -14.48 -10.70 1.36
C ALA A 124 -15.02 -9.28 1.54
N ALA A 125 -16.00 -8.90 0.73
CA ALA A 125 -16.71 -7.65 0.93
C ALA A 125 -17.28 -7.65 2.35
N ALA A 126 -16.87 -6.69 3.18
CA ALA A 126 -17.53 -6.49 4.46
C ALA A 126 -18.96 -6.05 4.15
N VAL A 127 -19.92 -6.87 4.58
CA VAL A 127 -21.37 -6.62 4.53
C VAL A 127 -21.70 -5.40 5.37
#